data_AF-A0A7Y4Y3G9-F1
#
_entry.id   AF-A0A7Y4Y3G9-F1
#
_cell.length_a   1.000
_cell.length_b   1.000
_cell.length_c   1.000
_cell.angle_alpha   90.00
_cell.angle_beta   90.00
_cell.angle_gamma   90.00
#
_symmetry.space_group_name_H-M   'P 1'
#
loop_
_entity.id
_entity.type
_entity.pdbx_description
1 polymer ?
#
loop_
_entity_poly.entity_id
_entity_poly.type
_entity_poly.pdbx_seq_one_letter_code
_entity_poly.pdbx_strand_id
1 'polypeptide(L)'
;MSRSHDPTAERLAIGILILFLIGYGWFDLWQGGIAVKGRNGVVGYAEGGYALAIAAGAFLFAALVSLLLARSLRLSRPGILLLLAAILLPPLAYVLIG
;
A
#
# COMPACT_ATOMS: atom_id res chain seq x y z
N MET A 1 24.66 20.32 20.22
CA MET A 1 24.55 18.85 20.08
C MET A 1 23.56 18.54 18.97
N SER A 2 24.07 18.21 17.77
CA SER A 2 23.25 17.68 16.67
C SER A 2 22.82 16.26 17.06
N ARG A 3 21.52 16.01 17.25
CA ARG A 3 21.01 14.63 17.36
C ARG A 3 21.35 13.94 16.04
N SER A 4 22.20 12.91 16.07
CA SER A 4 22.38 12.01 14.94
C SER A 4 21.00 11.41 14.61
N HIS A 5 20.38 11.88 13.54
CA HIS A 5 19.12 11.32 13.08
C HIS A 5 19.46 9.99 12.42
N ASP A 6 19.37 8.90 13.18
CA ASP A 6 19.53 7.56 12.65
C ASP A 6 18.32 7.25 11.76
N PRO A 7 18.51 7.10 10.43
CA PRO A 7 17.40 6.86 9.50
C PRO A 7 16.76 5.46 9.68
N THR A 8 17.29 4.62 10.56
CA THR A 8 16.79 3.25 10.79
C THR A 8 15.34 3.23 11.29
N ALA A 9 14.99 4.09 12.25
CA ALA A 9 13.63 4.15 12.77
C ALA A 9 12.62 4.66 11.71
N GLU A 10 13.02 5.64 10.90
CA GLU A 10 12.21 6.15 9.79
C GLU A 10 11.99 5.06 8.73
N ARG A 11 13.05 4.36 8.33
CA ARG A 11 12.96 3.23 7.38
C ARG A 11 12.05 2.13 7.88
N LEU A 12 12.13 1.80 9.18
CA LEU A 12 11.26 0.80 9.80
C LEU A 12 9.80 1.25 9.76
N ALA A 13 9.52 2.50 10.13
CA ALA A 13 8.16 3.06 10.08
C ALA A 13 7.59 3.06 8.65
N ILE A 14 8.40 3.44 7.66
CA ILE A 14 8.02 3.40 6.25
C ILE A 14 7.75 1.94 5.82
N GLY A 15 8.62 1.01 6.19
CA GLY A 15 8.46 -0.42 5.88
C GLY A 15 7.17 -1.00 6.48
N ILE A 16 6.88 -0.71 7.74
CA ILE A 16 5.63 -1.12 8.41
C ILE A 16 4.41 -0.53 7.70
N LEU A 17 4.46 0.76 7.33
CA LEU A 17 3.37 1.41 6.61
C LEU A 17 3.12 0.75 5.24
N ILE A 18 4.18 0.44 4.48
CA ILE A 18 4.06 -0.25 3.19
C ILE A 18 3.42 -1.63 3.38
N LEU A 19 3.91 -2.42 4.34
CA LEU A 19 3.37 -3.75 4.63
C LEU A 19 1.90 -3.69 5.07
N PHE A 20 1.54 -2.72 5.90
CA PHE A 20 0.16 -2.49 6.32
C PHE A 20 -0.74 -2.17 5.13
N LEU A 21 -0.33 -1.27 4.23
CA LEU A 21 -1.11 -0.88 3.06
C LEU A 21 -1.29 -2.05 2.08
N ILE A 22 -0.23 -2.83 1.85
CA ILE A 22 -0.29 -4.05 1.03
C ILE A 22 -1.24 -5.07 1.66
N GLY A 23 -1.09 -5.33 2.96
CA GLY A 23 -1.95 -6.27 3.69
C GLY A 23 -3.42 -5.83 3.68
N TYR A 24 -3.67 -4.53 3.84
CA TYR A 24 -5.02 -3.96 3.78
C TYR A 24 -5.64 -4.09 2.38
N GLY A 25 -4.88 -3.78 1.32
CA GLY A 25 -5.35 -3.95 -0.05
C GLY A 25 -5.70 -5.40 -0.37
N TRP A 26 -4.89 -6.36 0.09
CA TRP A 26 -5.19 -7.79 -0.05
C TRP A 26 -6.40 -8.23 0.75
N PHE A 27 -6.54 -7.73 1.99
CA PHE A 27 -7.69 -8.03 2.82
C PHE A 27 -8.99 -7.58 2.15
N ASP A 28 -9.01 -6.38 1.57
CA ASP A 28 -10.15 -5.85 0.83
C ASP A 28 -10.48 -6.71 -0.42
N LEU A 29 -9.47 -7.04 -1.24
CA LEU A 29 -9.64 -7.91 -2.41
C LEU A 29 -10.17 -9.30 -2.06
N TRP A 30 -9.75 -9.86 -0.93
CA TRP A 30 -10.20 -11.18 -0.50
C TRP A 30 -11.64 -11.14 0.04
N GLN A 31 -11.99 -10.11 0.82
CA GLN A 31 -13.33 -10.00 1.39
C GLN A 31 -14.40 -9.60 0.35
N GLY A 32 -13.97 -9.06 -0.80
CA GLY A 32 -14.87 -8.58 -1.85
C GLY A 32 -15.66 -7.32 -1.47
N GLY A 33 -15.32 -6.71 -0.33
CA GLY A 33 -15.92 -5.49 0.17
C GLY A 33 -15.54 -5.14 1.61
N ILE A 34 -15.87 -3.92 2.02
CA ILE A 34 -15.57 -3.39 3.36
C ILE A 34 -16.75 -2.62 3.90
N ALA A 35 -17.00 -2.75 5.20
CA ALA A 35 -17.92 -1.87 5.90
C ALA A 35 -17.31 -0.46 6.03
N VAL A 36 -17.98 0.53 5.45
CA VAL A 36 -17.58 1.94 5.49
C VAL A 36 -18.57 2.70 6.35
N LYS A 37 -18.08 3.30 7.44
CA LYS A 37 -18.90 4.17 8.28
C LYS A 37 -18.92 5.59 7.70
N GLY A 38 -20.09 6.02 7.25
CA GLY A 38 -20.32 7.39 6.79
C GLY A 38 -20.25 8.40 7.94
N ARG A 39 -20.01 9.68 7.60
CA ARG A 39 -19.95 10.78 8.59
C ARG A 39 -21.26 10.99 9.36
N ASN A 40 -22.38 10.58 8.77
CA ASN A 40 -23.72 10.57 9.39
C ASN A 40 -23.92 9.40 10.37
N GLY A 41 -22.91 8.56 10.59
CA GLY A 41 -22.98 7.40 11.50
C GLY A 41 -23.57 6.14 10.87
N VAL A 42 -24.08 6.22 9.63
CA VAL A 42 -24.62 5.06 8.90
C VAL A 42 -23.46 4.19 8.42
N VAL A 43 -23.52 2.90 8.73
CA VAL A 43 -22.58 1.89 8.20
C VAL A 43 -23.13 1.39 6.88
N GLY A 44 -22.43 1.71 5.79
CA GLY A 44 -22.65 1.11 4.48
C GLY A 44 -21.63 0.00 4.23
N TYR A 45 -21.81 -0.74 3.15
CA TYR A 45 -20.86 -1.74 2.70
C TYR A 45 -20.45 -1.41 1.26
N ALA A 46 -19.15 -1.28 1.02
CA ALA A 46 -18.59 -0.98 -0.29
C ALA A 46 -18.22 -2.29 -0.97
N GLU A 47 -18.86 -2.61 -2.09
CA GLU A 47 -18.69 -3.88 -2.82
C GLU A 47 -18.28 -3.63 -4.28
N GLY A 48 -17.84 -4.70 -4.94
CA GLY A 48 -17.59 -4.72 -6.39
C GLY A 48 -16.59 -3.65 -6.81
N GLY A 49 -16.99 -2.77 -7.74
CA GLY A 49 -16.12 -1.72 -8.26
C GLY A 49 -15.60 -0.74 -7.21
N TYR A 50 -16.35 -0.50 -6.14
CA TYR A 50 -15.91 0.38 -5.05
C TYR A 50 -14.83 -0.27 -4.19
N ALA A 51 -14.99 -1.56 -3.85
CA ALA A 51 -13.96 -2.32 -3.15
C ALA A 51 -12.67 -2.39 -3.97
N LEU A 52 -12.78 -2.70 -5.27
CA LEU A 52 -11.63 -2.68 -6.19
C LEU A 52 -10.90 -1.33 -6.20
N ALA A 53 -11.62 -0.22 -6.18
CA ALA A 53 -11.02 1.12 -6.13
C ALA A 53 -10.30 1.39 -4.79
N ILE A 54 -10.85 0.93 -3.67
CA ILE A 54 -10.23 1.07 -2.34
C ILE A 54 -8.95 0.24 -2.27
N ALA A 55 -9.00 -1.03 -2.68
CA ALA A 55 -7.83 -1.90 -2.78
C ALA A 55 -6.76 -1.30 -3.69
N ALA A 56 -7.12 -0.85 -4.89
CA ALA A 56 -6.20 -0.21 -5.83
C ALA A 56 -5.54 1.04 -5.21
N GLY A 57 -6.32 1.85 -4.50
CA GLY A 57 -5.82 3.00 -3.75
C GLY A 57 -4.77 2.61 -2.71
N ALA A 58 -4.98 1.52 -1.97
CA ALA A 58 -4.04 1.02 -0.98
C ALA A 58 -2.70 0.59 -1.62
N PHE A 59 -2.73 -0.16 -2.74
CA PHE A 59 -1.52 -0.59 -3.45
C PHE A 59 -0.78 0.58 -4.11
N LEU A 60 -1.51 1.53 -4.72
CA LEU A 60 -0.89 2.74 -5.29
C LEU A 60 -0.23 3.58 -4.20
N PHE A 61 -0.87 3.72 -3.04
CA PHE A 61 -0.29 4.46 -1.93
C PHE A 61 0.94 3.73 -1.35
N ALA A 62 0.89 2.41 -1.23
CA ALA A 62 2.05 1.60 -0.85
C ALA A 62 3.23 1.81 -1.83
N ALA A 63 2.95 1.81 -3.14
CA ALA A 63 3.95 2.06 -4.17
C ALA A 63 4.57 3.45 -4.05
N LEU A 64 3.76 4.50 -3.84
CA LEU A 64 4.26 5.87 -3.63
C LEU A 64 5.14 5.97 -2.38
N VAL A 65 4.70 5.40 -1.26
CA VAL A 65 5.45 5.39 0.01
C VAL A 65 6.76 4.58 -0.14
N SER A 66 6.75 3.50 -0.92
CA SER A 66 7.94 2.70 -1.22
C SER A 66 9.06 3.49 -1.90
N LEU A 67 8.73 4.56 -2.63
CA LEU A 67 9.73 5.44 -3.24
C LEU A 67 10.54 6.21 -2.20
N LEU A 68 9.93 6.52 -1.04
CA LEU A 68 10.64 7.13 0.10
C LEU A 68 11.67 6.15 0.67
N LEU A 69 11.28 4.88 0.84
CA LEU A 69 12.18 3.82 1.29
C LEU A 69 13.31 3.61 0.27
N ALA A 70 12.98 3.54 -1.02
CA ALA A 70 13.94 3.35 -2.08
C ALA A 70 14.98 4.48 -2.13
N ARG A 71 14.53 5.73 -1.96
CA ARG A 71 15.41 6.90 -1.84
C ARG A 71 16.31 6.80 -0.62
N SER A 72 15.76 6.42 0.54
CA SER A 72 16.52 6.26 1.78
C SER A 72 17.57 5.15 1.69
N LEU A 73 17.28 4.07 0.97
CA LEU A 73 18.19 2.95 0.71
C LEU A 73 19.13 3.19 -0.48
N ARG A 74 19.00 4.31 -1.18
CA ARG A 74 19.76 4.64 -2.41
C ARG A 74 19.66 3.53 -3.47
N LEU A 75 18.47 2.97 -3.64
CA LEU A 75 18.23 1.95 -4.66
C LEU A 75 18.52 2.49 -6.06
N SER A 76 19.10 1.64 -6.90
CA SER A 76 19.29 1.93 -8.32
C SER A 76 17.95 1.90 -9.06
N ARG A 77 17.89 2.50 -10.26
CA ARG A 77 16.69 2.46 -11.13
C ARG A 77 16.08 1.06 -11.28
N PRO A 78 16.84 -0.02 -11.57
CA PRO A 78 16.25 -1.35 -11.63
C PRO A 78 15.72 -1.82 -10.27
N GLY A 79 16.35 -1.47 -9.15
CA GLY A 79 15.83 -1.77 -7.82
C GLY A 79 14.49 -1.09 -7.52
N ILE A 80 14.32 0.16 -7.95
CA ILE A 80 13.05 0.89 -7.85
C ILE A 80 11.97 0.21 -8.70
N LEU A 81 12.29 -0.15 -9.95
CA LEU A 81 11.34 -0.84 -10.83
C LEU A 81 10.91 -2.19 -10.26
N LEU A 82 11.84 -2.98 -9.73
CA LEU A 82 11.53 -4.25 -9.08
C LEU A 82 10.64 -4.07 -7.84
N LEU A 83 10.91 -3.04 -7.04
CA LEU A 83 10.09 -2.73 -5.86
C LEU A 83 8.66 -2.35 -6.26
N LEU A 84 8.50 -1.46 -7.23
CA LEU A 84 7.18 -1.08 -7.74
C LEU A 84 6.46 -2.27 -8.38
N ALA A 85 7.16 -3.08 -9.16
CA ALA A 85 6.63 -4.29 -9.77
C ALA A 85 6.15 -5.29 -8.72
N ALA A 86 6.92 -5.51 -7.64
CA ALA A 86 6.53 -6.40 -6.55
C ALA A 86 5.27 -5.94 -5.81
N ILE A 87 5.01 -4.63 -5.75
CA ILE A 87 3.83 -4.07 -5.10
C ILE A 87 2.61 -4.10 -6.04
N LEU A 88 2.81 -3.76 -7.32
CA LEU A 88 1.71 -3.47 -8.25
C LEU A 88 1.32 -4.66 -9.15
N LEU A 89 2.25 -5.54 -9.54
CA LEU A 89 1.93 -6.68 -10.39
C LEU A 89 1.01 -7.70 -9.71
N PRO A 90 1.24 -8.11 -8.46
CA PRO A 90 0.38 -9.11 -7.81
C PRO A 90 -1.11 -8.73 -7.74
N PRO A 91 -1.51 -7.53 -7.28
CA PRO A 91 -2.92 -7.16 -7.27
C PRO A 91 -3.48 -6.97 -8.68
N LEU A 92 -2.67 -6.48 -9.63
CA LEU A 92 -3.10 -6.37 -11.03
C LEU A 92 -3.41 -7.76 -11.62
N ALA A 93 -2.54 -8.73 -11.37
CA ALA A 93 -2.73 -10.12 -11.81
C ALA A 93 -3.96 -10.74 -11.15
N TYR A 94 -4.19 -10.50 -9.86
CA TYR A 94 -5.38 -10.96 -9.16
C TYR A 94 -6.67 -10.46 -9.81
N VAL A 95 -6.74 -9.16 -10.13
CA VAL A 95 -7.92 -8.54 -10.77
C VAL A 95 -8.12 -8.99 -12.23
N LEU A 96 -7.05 -9.36 -12.94
CA LEU A 96 -7.14 -9.83 -14.32
C LEU A 96 -7.53 -11.31 -14.44
N ILE A 97 -7.25 -12.11 -13.41
CA ILE A 97 -7.51 -13.56 -13.39
C ILE A 97 -8.84 -13.88 -12.70
N GLY A 98 -9.21 -13.10 -11.67
CA GLY A 98 -10.47 -13.24 -10.93
C GLY A 98 -11.64 -12.63 -11.67
#